data_AF-A0A9D6YEH5-F1
#
_entry.id   AF-A0A9D6YEH5-F1
#
_cell.length_a   1.000
_cell.length_b   1.000
_cell.length_c   1.000
_cell.angle_alpha   90.00
_cell.angle_beta   90.00
_cell.angle_gamma   90.00
#
_symmetry.space_group_name_H-M   'P 1'
#
loop_
_entity.id
_entity.type
_entity.pdbx_description
1 polymer ?
#
loop_
_entity_poly.entity_id
_entity_poly.type
_entity_poly.pdbx_seq_one_letter_code
_entity_poly.pdbx_strand_id
1 'polypeptide(L)'
;MTPFIHEDFLLQSKTARRLYHEFAAGAPIVDYHCHLDPGDLAADRRFENIAQLWVTGDPYKHRAMRIAGVAERAITGGAPDREKFSHWAATVPKTLGNPLHHWTALELKRYFDLDEPLTATSASRIWEACNARLT
;
A
#
# COMPACT_ATOMS: atom_id res chain seq x y z
N MET A 1 -8.33 -0.83 -22.08
CA MET A 1 -7.52 -1.85 -21.39
C MET A 1 -8.09 -2.02 -19.99
N THR A 2 -8.24 -3.24 -19.50
CA THR A 2 -8.65 -3.47 -18.11
C THR A 2 -7.50 -3.07 -17.18
N PRO A 3 -7.73 -2.27 -16.12
CA PRO A 3 -6.69 -1.93 -15.15
C PRO A 3 -6.21 -3.19 -14.42
N PHE A 4 -4.99 -3.14 -13.84
CA PHE A 4 -4.41 -4.28 -13.12
C PHE A 4 -5.29 -4.72 -11.94
N ILE A 5 -5.72 -3.75 -11.12
CA ILE A 5 -6.74 -3.94 -10.10
C ILE A 5 -8.08 -3.55 -10.72
N HIS A 6 -9.03 -4.49 -10.74
CA HIS A 6 -10.38 -4.30 -11.25
C HIS A 6 -11.38 -5.07 -10.37
N GLU A 7 -12.68 -4.87 -10.58
CA GLU A 7 -13.74 -5.47 -9.74
C GLU A 7 -13.64 -7.00 -9.64
N ASP A 8 -13.31 -7.67 -10.74
CA ASP A 8 -13.11 -9.12 -10.78
C ASP A 8 -11.68 -9.59 -10.46
N PHE A 9 -10.83 -8.78 -9.81
CA PHE A 9 -9.44 -9.15 -9.51
C PHE A 9 -9.39 -10.45 -8.69
N LEU A 10 -8.62 -11.45 -9.17
CA LEU A 10 -8.55 -12.83 -8.66
C LEU A 10 -9.82 -13.70 -8.86
N LEU A 11 -10.91 -13.17 -9.44
CA LEU A 11 -12.17 -13.89 -9.62
C LEU A 11 -12.28 -14.56 -11.00
N GLN A 12 -11.78 -15.79 -11.10
CA GLN A 12 -11.61 -16.52 -12.36
C GLN A 12 -12.86 -17.27 -12.88
N SER A 13 -13.98 -17.24 -12.16
CA SER A 13 -15.21 -17.94 -12.57
C SER A 13 -16.48 -17.14 -12.27
N LYS A 14 -17.58 -17.44 -12.98
CA LYS A 14 -18.89 -16.84 -12.72
C LYS A 14 -19.35 -17.08 -11.28
N THR A 15 -19.08 -18.28 -10.74
CA THR A 15 -19.39 -18.63 -9.36
C THR A 15 -18.59 -17.78 -8.38
N ALA A 16 -17.27 -17.59 -8.60
CA ALA A 16 -16.43 -16.76 -7.74
C ALA A 16 -16.91 -15.30 -7.70
N ARG A 17 -17.24 -14.73 -8.88
CA ARG A 17 -17.79 -13.37 -9.01
C ARG A 17 -19.09 -13.21 -8.25
N ARG A 18 -20.02 -14.16 -8.41
CA ARG A 18 -21.30 -14.16 -7.70
C ARG A 18 -21.09 -14.19 -6.18
N LEU A 19 -20.28 -15.12 -5.68
CA LEU A 19 -20.04 -15.26 -4.23
C LEU A 19 -19.39 -14.01 -3.63
N TYR A 20 -18.43 -13.41 -4.33
CA TYR A 20 -17.78 -12.20 -3.83
C TYR A 20 -18.73 -10.99 -3.89
N HIS A 21 -19.28 -10.67 -5.06
CA HIS A 21 -20.05 -9.43 -5.27
C HIS A 21 -21.42 -9.44 -4.58
N GLU A 22 -22.13 -10.57 -4.54
CA GLU A 22 -23.48 -10.63 -3.94
C GLU A 22 -23.46 -10.87 -2.42
N PHE A 23 -22.39 -11.44 -1.87
CA PHE A 23 -22.36 -11.87 -0.45
C PHE A 23 -21.16 -11.33 0.33
N ALA A 24 -19.93 -11.49 -0.18
CA ALA A 24 -18.73 -11.19 0.61
C ALA A 24 -18.40 -9.70 0.67
N ALA A 25 -18.53 -8.97 -0.45
CA ALA A 25 -18.05 -7.59 -0.58
C ALA A 25 -18.75 -6.60 0.35
N GLY A 26 -20.04 -6.83 0.66
CA GLY A 26 -20.83 -5.99 1.55
C GLY A 26 -20.75 -6.38 3.03
N ALA A 27 -20.07 -7.47 3.37
CA ALA A 27 -19.94 -7.91 4.76
C ALA A 27 -18.98 -6.98 5.54
N PRO A 28 -19.25 -6.67 6.82
CA PRO A 28 -18.33 -5.91 7.64
C PRO A 28 -17.04 -6.69 7.92
N ILE A 29 -15.96 -5.96 8.18
CA ILE A 29 -14.69 -6.55 8.62
C ILE A 29 -14.75 -6.76 10.14
N VAL A 30 -14.53 -8.00 10.57
CA VAL A 30 -14.34 -8.36 11.99
C VAL A 30 -12.88 -8.76 12.16
N ASP A 31 -12.03 -7.77 12.46
CA ASP A 31 -10.59 -7.95 12.64
C ASP A 31 -10.24 -8.24 14.10
N TYR A 32 -10.52 -9.47 14.55
CA TYR A 32 -10.39 -9.88 15.95
C TYR A 32 -8.94 -9.95 16.44
N HIS A 33 -7.96 -9.89 15.54
CA HIS A 33 -6.54 -9.91 15.87
C HIS A 33 -5.76 -8.99 14.93
N CYS A 34 -5.33 -7.85 15.47
CA CYS A 34 -4.46 -6.92 14.79
C CYS A 34 -3.35 -6.42 15.73
N HIS A 35 -2.39 -5.72 15.13
CA HIS A 35 -1.29 -5.06 15.85
C HIS A 35 -1.36 -3.53 15.67
N LEU A 36 -2.57 -2.97 15.54
CA LEU A 36 -2.77 -1.53 15.51
C LEU A 36 -2.43 -0.93 16.88
N ASP A 37 -1.84 0.27 16.88
CA ASP A 37 -1.51 0.99 18.11
C ASP A 37 -2.80 1.60 18.72
N PRO A 38 -3.22 1.20 19.93
CA PRO A 38 -4.42 1.76 20.56
C PRO A 38 -4.31 3.26 20.86
N GLY A 39 -3.10 3.77 21.08
CA GLY A 39 -2.84 5.19 21.30
C GLY A 39 -3.07 6.02 20.03
N ASP A 40 -2.62 5.52 18.87
CA ASP A 40 -2.89 6.17 17.58
C ASP A 40 -4.40 6.23 17.29
N LEU A 41 -5.13 5.15 17.62
CA LEU A 41 -6.58 5.10 17.47
C LEU A 41 -7.29 6.07 18.43
N ALA A 42 -6.91 6.06 19.71
CA ALA A 42 -7.51 6.92 20.73
C ALA A 42 -7.28 8.42 20.48
N ALA A 43 -6.13 8.76 19.88
CA ALA A 43 -5.77 10.13 19.52
C ALA A 43 -6.31 10.57 18.15
N ASP A 44 -6.97 9.67 17.40
CA ASP A 44 -7.32 9.88 15.98
C ASP A 44 -6.12 10.41 15.18
N ARG A 45 -4.98 9.72 15.32
CA ARG A 45 -3.69 10.20 14.80
C ARG A 45 -3.81 10.53 13.31
N ARG A 46 -3.41 11.75 12.97
CA ARG A 46 -3.18 12.17 11.57
C ARG A 46 -1.73 11.94 11.20
N PHE A 47 -1.52 11.27 10.08
CA PHE A 47 -0.19 11.04 9.52
C PHE A 47 0.22 12.24 8.68
N GLU A 48 1.46 12.72 8.86
CA GLU A 48 1.94 13.90 8.13
C GLU A 48 2.12 13.62 6.63
N ASN A 49 2.40 12.36 6.28
CA ASN A 49 2.61 11.92 4.91
C ASN A 49 2.43 10.41 4.76
N ILE A 50 2.34 9.95 3.51
CA ILE A 50 2.12 8.57 3.15
C ILE A 50 3.25 7.63 3.57
N ALA A 51 4.51 8.08 3.70
CA ALA A 51 5.57 7.19 4.19
C ALA A 51 5.33 6.79 5.65
N GLN A 52 4.92 7.73 6.51
CA GLN A 52 4.63 7.43 7.91
C GLN A 52 3.48 6.43 8.05
N LEU A 53 2.41 6.64 7.28
CA LEU A 53 1.25 5.73 7.28
C LEU A 53 1.61 4.34 6.74
N TRP A 54 2.45 4.28 5.70
CA TRP A 54 2.47 3.11 4.82
C TRP A 54 3.81 2.39 4.70
N VAL A 55 4.92 3.10 4.83
CA VAL A 55 6.28 2.58 4.60
C VAL A 55 7.01 2.36 5.92
N THR A 56 7.06 3.38 6.77
CA THR A 56 7.92 3.45 7.96
C THR A 56 7.61 2.38 9.02
N GLY A 57 6.36 1.90 9.07
CA GLY A 57 5.93 0.87 10.03
C GLY A 57 5.89 -0.56 9.49
N ASP A 58 6.16 -0.79 8.19
CA ASP A 58 5.86 -2.06 7.54
C ASP A 58 7.10 -2.98 7.41
N PRO A 59 7.20 -4.07 8.20
CA PRO A 59 8.35 -4.96 8.17
C PRO A 59 8.49 -5.74 6.86
N TYR A 60 7.41 -5.95 6.09
CA TYR A 60 7.47 -6.61 4.79
C TYR A 60 8.08 -5.69 3.74
N LYS A 61 7.68 -4.41 3.71
CA LYS A 61 8.30 -3.39 2.84
C LYS A 61 9.78 -3.22 3.18
N HIS A 62 10.12 -3.17 4.47
CA HIS A 62 11.51 -3.13 4.93
C HIS A 62 12.33 -4.33 4.43
N ARG A 63 11.79 -5.56 4.58
CA ARG A 63 12.45 -6.77 4.08
C ARG A 63 12.67 -6.71 2.57
N ALA A 64 11.66 -6.30 1.80
CA ALA A 64 11.77 -6.19 0.35
C ALA A 64 12.83 -5.15 -0.06
N MET A 65 12.86 -3.99 0.60
CA MET A 65 13.87 -2.95 0.36
C MET A 65 15.30 -3.44 0.67
N ARG A 66 15.50 -4.21 1.76
CA ARG A 66 16.79 -4.84 2.07
C ARG A 66 17.22 -5.83 0.99
N ILE A 67 16.32 -6.71 0.56
CA ILE A 67 16.58 -7.67 -0.54
C ILE A 67 16.92 -6.93 -1.84
N ALA A 68 16.29 -5.79 -2.10
CA ALA A 68 16.53 -4.96 -3.27
C ALA A 68 17.82 -4.11 -3.19
N GLY A 69 18.59 -4.22 -2.10
CA GLY A 69 19.88 -3.54 -1.90
C GLY A 69 19.76 -2.09 -1.43
N VAL A 70 18.62 -1.66 -0.88
CA VAL A 70 18.47 -0.33 -0.31
C VAL A 70 19.26 -0.23 1.00
N ALA A 71 20.03 0.85 1.17
CA ALA A 71 20.81 1.08 2.39
C ALA A 71 19.89 1.26 3.61
N GLU A 72 20.25 0.66 4.75
CA GLU A 72 19.40 0.66 5.96
C GLU A 72 19.05 2.07 6.47
N ARG A 73 19.91 3.07 6.19
CA ARG A 73 19.63 4.50 6.45
C ARG A 73 18.27 4.93 5.85
N ALA A 74 17.94 4.44 4.66
CA ALA A 74 16.72 4.73 3.92
C ALA A 74 15.57 3.73 4.17
N ILE A 75 15.73 2.86 5.18
CA ILE A 75 14.70 1.90 5.61
C ILE A 75 14.24 2.31 7.01
N THR A 76 15.01 1.97 8.04
CA THR A 76 14.70 2.27 9.45
C THR A 76 15.55 3.41 10.02
N GLY A 77 16.59 3.85 9.30
CA GLY A 77 17.45 4.95 9.74
C GLY A 77 16.87 6.35 9.52
N GLY A 78 17.75 7.35 9.67
CA GLY A 78 17.40 8.77 9.69
C GLY A 78 17.24 9.43 8.31
N ALA A 79 16.95 8.68 7.24
CA ALA A 79 16.55 9.30 5.98
C ALA A 79 15.20 10.02 6.11
N PRO A 80 14.97 11.14 5.40
CA PRO A 80 13.66 11.78 5.34
C PRO A 80 12.60 10.83 4.77
N ASP A 81 11.34 11.01 5.20
CA ASP A 81 10.20 10.20 4.77
C ASP A 81 10.02 10.15 3.25
N ARG A 82 10.24 11.29 2.57
CA ARG A 82 10.20 11.36 1.10
C ARG A 82 11.28 10.48 0.45
N GLU A 83 12.46 10.40 1.05
CA GLU A 83 13.55 9.55 0.57
C GLU A 83 13.18 8.07 0.74
N LYS A 84 12.65 7.69 1.91
CA LYS A 84 12.16 6.33 2.20
C LYS A 84 11.07 5.90 1.21
N PHE A 85 10.09 6.77 0.96
CA PHE A 85 9.03 6.52 -0.02
C PHE A 85 9.57 6.36 -1.44
N SER A 86 10.52 7.20 -1.84
CA SER A 86 11.15 7.12 -3.17
C SER A 86 11.89 5.78 -3.36
N HIS A 87 12.58 5.29 -2.32
CA HIS A 87 13.19 3.96 -2.32
C HIS A 87 12.16 2.83 -2.36
N TRP A 88 11.05 2.95 -1.63
CA TRP A 88 9.95 2.00 -1.73
C TRP A 88 9.37 1.97 -3.16
N ALA A 89 9.09 3.13 -3.74
CA ALA A 89 8.56 3.23 -5.09
C ALA A 89 9.49 2.64 -6.16
N ALA A 90 10.81 2.81 -6.01
CA ALA A 90 11.80 2.16 -6.86
C ALA A 90 11.91 0.63 -6.63
N THR A 91 11.46 0.15 -5.47
CA THR A 91 11.47 -1.28 -5.10
C THR A 91 10.24 -2.02 -5.62
N VAL A 92 9.06 -1.39 -5.65
CA VAL A 92 7.78 -2.03 -6.08
C VAL A 92 7.85 -2.79 -7.41
N PRO A 93 8.49 -2.27 -8.49
CA PRO A 93 8.62 -3.04 -9.73
C PRO A 93 9.38 -4.35 -9.59
N LYS A 94 10.26 -4.45 -8.58
CA LYS A 94 11.04 -5.66 -8.26
C LYS A 94 10.27 -6.66 -7.41
N THR A 95 9.05 -6.32 -6.96
CA THR A 95 8.22 -7.21 -6.12
C THR A 95 7.19 -7.99 -6.94
N LEU A 96 7.30 -8.06 -8.27
CA LEU A 96 6.43 -8.90 -9.10
C LEU A 96 6.47 -10.37 -8.61
N GLY A 97 5.29 -10.97 -8.45
CA GLY A 97 5.14 -12.31 -7.86
C GLY A 97 5.10 -12.33 -6.32
N ASN A 98 5.40 -11.22 -5.64
CA ASN A 98 5.24 -11.07 -4.20
C ASN A 98 3.90 -10.35 -3.88
N PRO A 99 3.20 -10.72 -2.79
CA PRO A 99 1.95 -10.06 -2.39
C PRO A 99 2.07 -8.55 -2.18
N LEU A 100 3.26 -8.03 -1.85
CA LEU A 100 3.52 -6.59 -1.75
C LEU A 100 3.14 -5.84 -3.04
N HIS A 101 3.27 -6.46 -4.21
CA HIS A 101 2.86 -5.84 -5.47
C HIS A 101 1.34 -5.67 -5.56
N HIS A 102 0.58 -6.67 -5.09
CA HIS A 102 -0.89 -6.61 -5.05
C HIS A 102 -1.38 -5.61 -3.99
N TRP A 103 -0.84 -5.68 -2.78
CA TRP A 103 -1.21 -4.77 -1.68
C TRP A 103 -0.97 -3.32 -2.09
N THR A 104 0.20 -3.03 -2.66
CA THR A 104 0.54 -1.68 -3.15
C THR A 104 -0.52 -1.13 -4.10
N ALA A 105 -0.89 -1.91 -5.12
CA ALA A 105 -1.87 -1.48 -6.11
C ALA A 105 -3.30 -1.39 -5.53
N LEU A 106 -3.70 -2.34 -4.67
CA LEU A 106 -5.02 -2.35 -4.03
C LEU A 106 -5.21 -1.15 -3.10
N GLU A 107 -4.21 -0.83 -2.29
CA GLU A 107 -4.25 0.26 -1.30
C GLU A 107 -4.29 1.62 -2.00
N LEU A 108 -3.48 1.82 -3.04
CA LEU A 108 -3.53 3.02 -3.88
C LEU A 108 -4.89 3.19 -4.57
N LYS A 109 -5.45 2.10 -5.12
CA LYS A 109 -6.74 2.16 -5.78
C LYS A 109 -7.87 2.46 -4.79
N ARG A 110 -7.96 1.72 -3.68
CA ARG A 110 -9.12 1.78 -2.77
C ARG A 110 -9.15 3.05 -1.91
N TYR A 111 -8.00 3.49 -1.41
CA TYR A 111 -7.95 4.61 -0.46
C TYR A 111 -7.62 5.95 -1.13
N PHE A 112 -6.90 5.90 -2.26
CA PHE A 112 -6.42 7.12 -2.94
C PHE A 112 -6.99 7.31 -4.35
N ASP A 113 -7.78 6.36 -4.87
CA ASP A 113 -8.31 6.35 -6.23
C ASP A 113 -7.22 6.51 -7.31
N LEU A 114 -6.09 5.84 -7.09
CA LEU A 114 -4.94 5.83 -8.00
C LEU A 114 -4.80 4.45 -8.65
N ASP A 115 -5.08 4.37 -9.95
CA ASP A 115 -4.83 3.17 -10.77
C ASP A 115 -3.39 3.09 -11.32
N GLU A 116 -2.63 4.18 -11.21
CA GLU A 116 -1.27 4.24 -11.74
C GLU A 116 -0.30 3.35 -10.93
N PRO A 117 0.50 2.49 -11.58
CA PRO A 117 1.51 1.70 -10.88
C PRO A 117 2.54 2.56 -10.16
N LEU A 118 2.87 2.19 -8.92
CA LEU A 118 3.95 2.84 -8.18
C LEU A 118 5.31 2.38 -8.70
N THR A 119 6.07 3.34 -9.23
CA THR A 119 7.40 3.16 -9.80
C THR A 119 8.26 4.39 -9.44
N ALA A 120 9.56 4.35 -9.75
CA ALA A 120 10.43 5.51 -9.55
C ALA A 120 9.95 6.76 -10.32
N THR A 121 9.33 6.62 -11.49
CA THR A 121 8.87 7.75 -12.31
C THR A 121 7.54 8.33 -11.82
N SER A 122 6.65 7.48 -11.29
CA SER A 122 5.34 7.89 -10.77
C SER A 122 5.38 8.34 -9.30
N ALA A 123 6.47 8.04 -8.58
CA ALA A 123 6.64 8.30 -7.14
C ALA A 123 6.26 9.73 -6.74
N SER A 124 6.74 10.74 -7.46
CA SER A 124 6.46 12.14 -7.10
C SER A 124 4.97 12.47 -7.19
N ARG A 125 4.27 12.03 -8.25
CA ARG A 125 2.84 12.31 -8.42
C ARG A 125 2.01 11.57 -7.37
N ILE A 126 2.33 10.30 -7.14
CA ILE A 126 1.61 9.48 -6.16
C ILE A 126 1.83 10.04 -4.74
N TRP A 127 3.04 10.47 -4.41
CA TRP A 127 3.32 11.14 -3.12
C TRP A 127 2.42 12.36 -2.91
N GLU A 128 2.39 13.30 -3.87
CA GLU A 128 1.57 14.50 -3.73
C GLU A 128 0.07 14.16 -3.66
N ALA A 129 -0.41 13.25 -4.52
CA ALA A 129 -1.80 12.85 -4.55
C ALA A 129 -2.26 12.14 -3.27
N CYS A 130 -1.43 11.26 -2.70
CA CYS A 130 -1.72 10.59 -1.43
C CYS A 130 -1.75 11.60 -0.28
N ASN A 131 -0.74 12.47 -0.18
CA ASN A 131 -0.65 13.42 0.93
C ASN A 131 -1.76 14.47 0.91
N ALA A 132 -2.23 14.87 -0.27
CA ALA A 132 -3.40 15.75 -0.40
C ALA A 132 -4.71 15.14 0.13
N ARG A 133 -4.77 13.82 0.36
CA ARG A 133 -5.91 13.13 0.97
C ARG A 133 -5.73 12.81 2.46
N LEU A 134 -4.54 13.05 3.02
CA LEU A 134 -4.26 12.80 4.44
C LEU A 134 -4.57 14.02 5.33
N THR A 135 -4.97 15.14 4.72
CA THR A 135 -5.37 16.40 5.37
C THR A 135 -6.83 16.40 5.78
#